data_AF-A0A3D3AP71-F1
#
_entry.id   AF-A0A3D3AP71-F1
#
_cell.length_a   1.000
_cell.length_b   1.000
_cell.length_c   1.000
_cell.angle_alpha   90.00
_cell.angle_beta   90.00
_cell.angle_gamma   90.00
#
_symmetry.space_group_name_H-M   'P 1'
#
loop_
_entity.id
_entity.type
_entity.pdbx_description
1 polymer ?
#
loop_
_entity_poly.entity_id
_entity_poly.type
_entity_poly.pdbx_seq_one_letter_code
_entity_poly.pdbx_strand_id
1 'polypeptide(L)' 'MLSKFLKKGWIILRQKGSHVQIKKGSLNETIPMHKELAKGLEMKLLKSLEKE' A
#
# COMPACT_ATOMS: atom_id res chain seq x y z
N MET A 1 -4.34 4.30 4.65
CA MET A 1 -4.18 3.13 3.74
C MET A 1 -3.15 2.13 4.22
N LEU A 2 -1.92 2.52 4.58
CA LEU A 2 -0.87 1.63 5.06
C LEU A 2 -1.33 0.63 6.14
N SER A 3 -2.06 1.10 7.16
CA SER A 3 -2.55 0.22 8.24
C SER A 3 -3.48 -0.91 7.76
N LYS A 4 -4.23 -0.72 6.67
CA LYS A 4 -5.09 -1.77 6.08
C LYS A 4 -4.24 -2.88 5.46
N PHE A 5 -3.15 -2.51 4.79
CA PHE A 5 -2.20 -3.46 4.20
C PHE A 5 -1.47 -4.24 5.29
N LEU A 6 -0.98 -3.57 6.33
CA LEU A 6 -0.35 -4.25 7.48
C LEU A 6 -1.29 -5.27 8.14
N LYS A 7 -2.57 -4.92 8.32
CA LYS A 7 -3.58 -5.85 8.86
C LYS A 7 -3.85 -7.07 7.97
N LYS A 8 -3.65 -6.95 6.65
CA LYS A 8 -3.77 -8.06 5.69
C LYS A 8 -2.49 -8.87 5.50
N GLY A 9 -1.49 -8.69 6.38
CA GLY A 9 -0.23 -9.43 6.36
C GLY A 9 0.79 -8.91 5.36
N TRP A 10 0.65 -7.68 4.88
CA TRP A 10 1.71 -7.03 4.09
C TRP A 10 2.79 -6.50 5.03
N ILE A 11 4.05 -6.60 4.60
CA ILE A 11 5.22 -6.13 5.33
C ILE A 11 5.78 -4.87 4.68
N ILE A 12 6.36 -3.97 5.47
CA ILE A 12 7.06 -2.79 4.96
C ILE A 12 8.48 -3.20 4.54
N LEU A 13 8.88 -2.85 3.32
CA LEU A 13 10.24 -3.07 2.83
C LEU A 13 11.12 -1.86 3.11
N ARG A 14 10.72 -0.68 2.60
CA ARG A 14 11.47 0.57 2.75
C ARG A 14 10.57 1.77 2.53
N GLN A 15 10.99 2.91 3.07
CA GLN A 15 10.33 4.19 2.85
C GLN A 15 11.30 5.16 2.16
N LYS A 16 10.83 5.80 1.08
CA LYS A 16 11.55 6.88 0.39
C LYS A 16 10.69 8.14 0.44
N GLY A 17 11.01 9.05 1.36
CA GLY A 17 10.19 10.23 1.62
C GLY A 17 8.76 9.84 1.99
N SER A 18 7.77 10.43 1.32
CA SER A 18 6.35 10.12 1.52
C SER A 18 5.88 8.86 0.79
N HIS A 19 6.75 7.97 0.30
CA HIS A 19 6.34 6.72 -0.36
C HIS A 19 6.86 5.53 0.42
N VAL A 20 5.96 4.64 0.84
CA VAL A 20 6.27 3.41 1.58
C VAL A 20 6.09 2.22 0.64
N GLN A 21 7.16 1.45 0.43
CA GLN A 21 7.08 0.20 -0.30
C GLN A 21 6.74 -0.94 0.64
N ILE A 22 5.73 -1.72 0.26
CA ILE A 22 5.25 -2.89 1.00
C ILE A 22 5.28 -4.13 0.12
N LYS A 23 5.31 -5.31 0.74
CA LYS A 23 5.35 -6.60 0.07
C LYS A 23 4.43 -7.60 0.75
N LYS A 24 3.82 -8.50 -0.02
CA LYS A 24 3.13 -9.70 0.47
C LYS A 24 3.42 -10.84 -0.50
N GLY A 25 4.16 -11.86 -0.05
CA GLY A 25 4.61 -12.94 -0.93
C GLY A 25 5.44 -12.41 -2.10
N SER A 26 4.98 -12.63 -3.32
CA SER A 26 5.63 -12.13 -4.56
C SER A 26 5.10 -10.75 -5.01
N LEU A 27 4.09 -10.20 -4.33
CA LEU A 27 3.48 -8.92 -4.68
C LEU A 27 4.20 -7.77 -3.97
N ASN A 28 4.48 -6.69 -4.71
CA ASN A 28 5.04 -5.46 -4.17
C ASN A 28 4.12 -4.29 -4.54
N GLU A 29 3.88 -3.40 -3.58
CA GLU A 29 3.06 -2.21 -3.77
C GLU A 29 3.75 -0.98 -3.16
N THR A 30 3.52 0.21 -3.72
CA THR A 30 4.01 1.46 -3.14
C THR A 30 2.84 2.32 -2.70
N ILE A 31 2.79 2.61 -1.41
CA ILE A 31 1.75 3.43 -0.79
C ILE A 31 2.29 4.85 -0.58
N PRO A 32 1.68 5.86 -1.21
CA PRO A 32 1.93 7.24 -0.83
C PRO A 32 1.35 7.54 0.55
N MET A 33 2.13 8.23 1.36
CA MET A 33 1.86 8.71 2.72
C MET A 33 1.54 10.22 2.71
N HIS A 34 1.00 10.76 1.62
CA HIS A 34 0.49 12.13 1.59
C HIS A 34 -0.97 12.19 2.04
N LYS A 35 -1.39 13.37 2.54
CA LYS A 35 -2.68 13.59 3.20
C LYS A 35 -3.89 13.42 2.26
N GLU A 36 -3.72 13.70 0.97
CA GLU A 36 -4.76 13.58 -0.06
C GLU A 36 -4.36 12.52 -1.10
N LEU A 37 -4.94 11.33 -0.97
CA LEU A 37 -4.89 10.35 -2.04
C LEU A 37 -6.00 10.69 -3.03
N ALA A 38 -5.67 10.75 -4.33
CA ALA A 38 -6.71 10.84 -5.35
C ALA A 38 -7.63 9.60 -5.27
N LYS A 39 -8.94 9.79 -5.41
CA LYS A 39 -9.95 8.72 -5.32
C LYS A 39 -9.62 7.49 -6.19
N GLY A 40 -9.08 7.71 -7.39
CA GLY A 40 -8.65 6.62 -8.27
C GLY A 40 -7.49 5.80 -7.71
N LEU A 41 -6.55 6.45 -7.02
CA LEU A 41 -5.42 5.78 -6.37
C LEU A 41 -5.88 4.98 -5.15
N GLU A 42 -6.82 5.53 -4.38
CA GLU A 42 -7.44 4.79 -3.28
C GLU A 42 -8.15 3.52 -3.76
N MET A 43 -8.95 3.61 -4.82
CA MET A 43 -9.61 2.45 -5.42
C MET A 43 -8.61 1.42 -5.93
N LYS A 44 -7.53 1.86 -6.60
CA LYS A 44 -6.47 0.96 -7.06
C LYS A 44 -5.83 0.21 -5.88
N LEU A 45 -5.49 0.93 -4.81
CA LEU A 45 -4.89 0.32 -3.61
C LEU A 45 -5.86 -0.61 -2.87
N LEU A 46 -7.15 -0.29 -2.84
CA LEU A 46 -8.18 -1.19 -2.28
C LEU A 46 -8.31 -2.47 -3.12
N LYS A 47 -8.30 -2.37 -4.46
CA LYS A 47 -8.32 -3.55 -5.33
C LYS A 47 -7.08 -4.43 -5.14
N SER A 48 -5.93 -3.82 -4.90
CA SER A 48 -4.71 -4.58 -4.56
C SER A 48 -4.76 -5.27 -3.21
N LEU A 49 -5.52 -4.75 -2.24
CA LEU A 49 -5.76 -5.43 -0.96
C LEU A 49 -6.58 -6.72 -1.12
N GLU A 50 -7.35 -6.85 -2.20
CA GLU A 50 -8.17 -8.03 -2.51
C GLU A 50 -7.41 -9.10 -3.31
N LYS A 51 -6.18 -8.80 -3.77
CA LYS A 51 -5.32 -9.82 -4.38
C LYS A 51 -4.72 -10.69 -3.27
N GLU A 52 -5.19 -11.93 -3.20
CA GLU A 52 -4.65 -13.00 -2.36
C GLU A 52 -3.62 -13.84 -3.11
#